data_AF-A0A935VXV7-F1
#
_entry.id   AF-A0A935VXV7-F1
#
_cell.length_a   1.000
_cell.length_b   1.000
_cell.length_c   1.000
_cell.angle_alpha   90.00
_cell.angle_beta   90.00
_cell.angle_gamma   90.00
#
_symmetry.space_group_name_H-M   'P 1'
#
loop_
_entity.id
_entity.type
_entity.pdbx_description
1 polymer ?
#
loop_
_entity_poly.entity_id
_entity_poly.type
_entity_poly.pdbx_seq_one_letter_code
_entity_poly.pdbx_strand_id
1 'polypeptide(L)'
;MKQCPTCQTTYTDETLLFCLADGTPLSEIAEEVTFVRSGRSDPMRVDIPQTAPPPSYVKQPPAETGSNTMKIVLVVGLLGAMAVIAVGGAAALIYFNKDSRTAEPVANTKGTPTPSSTSTPDNTNELRDQIANLEKRLNEQKNANKASATPPLVMPSPSTTRTSATVNSPGDGFLALRSLPNSEAGARILKIPHGATVSIGGCGPVVRPVSRSGRWCQASYNGYTGWVFDAYLVY
;
A
#
# COMPACT_ATOMS: atom_id res chain seq x y z
N MET A 1 -12.01 -18.53 -11.48
CA MET A 1 -12.83 -17.60 -10.65
C MET A 1 -12.05 -17.17 -9.42
N LYS A 2 -12.34 -16.01 -8.84
CA LYS A 2 -11.69 -15.50 -7.63
C LYS A 2 -12.68 -15.53 -6.46
N GLN A 3 -12.26 -15.93 -5.26
CA GLN A 3 -13.14 -15.96 -4.08
C GLN A 3 -12.55 -15.20 -2.90
N CYS A 4 -13.40 -14.46 -2.20
CA CYS A 4 -13.04 -13.81 -0.95
C CYS A 4 -13.05 -14.83 0.20
N PRO A 5 -11.97 -14.98 0.98
CA PRO A 5 -11.93 -15.93 2.10
C PRO A 5 -12.79 -15.47 3.30
N THR A 6 -13.11 -14.18 3.39
CA THR A 6 -13.85 -13.61 4.53
C THR A 6 -15.36 -13.73 4.34
N CYS A 7 -15.87 -13.36 3.16
CA CYS A 7 -17.32 -13.35 2.89
C CYS A 7 -17.76 -14.45 1.91
N GLN A 8 -16.84 -15.29 1.44
CA GLN A 8 -17.05 -16.38 0.49
C GLN A 8 -17.71 -15.97 -0.84
N THR A 9 -17.75 -14.67 -1.14
CA THR A 9 -18.28 -14.16 -2.40
C THR A 9 -17.32 -14.53 -3.54
N THR A 10 -17.87 -15.12 -4.59
CA THR A 10 -17.15 -15.50 -5.80
C THR A 10 -17.31 -14.41 -6.85
N TYR A 11 -16.19 -13.97 -7.41
CA TYR A 11 -16.10 -13.00 -8.48
C TYR A 11 -15.63 -13.69 -9.76
N THR A 12 -16.30 -13.35 -10.87
CA THR A 12 -15.95 -13.82 -12.22
C THR A 12 -14.88 -12.97 -12.90
N ASP A 13 -14.60 -11.77 -12.36
CA ASP A 13 -13.58 -10.87 -12.89
C ASP A 13 -12.19 -11.24 -12.34
N GLU A 14 -11.27 -11.61 -13.24
CA GLU A 14 -9.90 -12.01 -12.89
C GLU A 14 -8.97 -10.82 -12.60
N THR A 15 -9.37 -9.60 -12.96
CA THR A 15 -8.62 -8.37 -12.70
C THR A 15 -8.85 -7.83 -11.28
N LEU A 16 -9.89 -8.31 -10.59
CA LEU A 16 -10.14 -7.97 -9.19
C LEU A 16 -9.12 -8.64 -8.27
N LEU A 17 -8.33 -7.80 -7.61
CA LEU A 17 -7.34 -8.23 -6.61
C LEU A 17 -7.93 -8.27 -5.19
N PHE A 18 -9.00 -7.51 -4.93
CA PHE A 18 -9.60 -7.31 -3.61
C PHE A 18 -11.14 -7.46 -3.67
N CYS A 19 -11.73 -7.94 -2.58
CA CYS A 19 -13.16 -8.06 -2.42
C CYS A 19 -13.82 -6.68 -2.30
N LEU A 20 -14.96 -6.50 -2.97
CA LEU A 20 -15.68 -5.23 -3.01
C LEU A 20 -16.44 -4.90 -1.71
N ALA A 21 -16.70 -5.91 -0.87
CA ALA A 21 -17.44 -5.72 0.38
C ALA A 21 -16.53 -5.27 1.54
N ASP A 22 -15.31 -5.81 1.61
CA ASP A 22 -14.44 -5.69 2.78
C ASP A 22 -12.97 -5.36 2.45
N GLY A 23 -12.58 -5.34 1.18
CA GLY A 23 -11.20 -5.09 0.74
C GLY A 23 -10.23 -6.25 0.94
N THR A 24 -10.70 -7.44 1.34
CA THR A 24 -9.84 -8.62 1.55
C THR A 24 -9.26 -9.11 0.21
N PRO A 25 -7.96 -9.47 0.12
CA PRO A 25 -7.38 -10.00 -1.12
C PRO A 25 -8.07 -11.30 -1.57
N LEU A 26 -8.38 -11.38 -2.87
CA LEU A 26 -9.07 -12.54 -3.45
C LEU A 26 -8.10 -13.68 -3.76
N SER A 27 -8.56 -14.92 -3.55
CA SER A 27 -7.79 -16.14 -3.89
C SER A 27 -8.28 -16.74 -5.20
N GLU A 28 -7.35 -17.30 -6.00
CA GLU A 28 -7.70 -18.06 -7.21
C GLU A 28 -8.24 -19.42 -6.82
N ILE A 29 -9.48 -19.70 -7.21
CA ILE A 29 -9.97 -21.07 -7.24
C ILE A 29 -9.64 -21.60 -8.63
N ALA A 30 -8.61 -22.45 -8.69
CA ALA A 30 -8.43 -23.35 -9.81
C ALA A 30 -9.52 -24.41 -9.73
N GLU A 31 -10.44 -24.41 -10.70
CA GLU A 31 -11.38 -25.52 -10.87
C GLU A 31 -10.54 -26.77 -11.15
N GLU A 32 -10.57 -27.73 -10.23
CA GLU A 32 -9.94 -29.03 -10.43
C GLU A 32 -10.61 -29.70 -11.64
N VAL A 33 -9.85 -29.77 -12.73
CA VAL A 33 -10.27 -30.43 -13.96
C VAL A 33 -10.53 -31.89 -13.65
N THR A 34 -11.78 -32.31 -13.86
CA THR A 34 -12.29 -33.65 -13.68
C THR A 34 -11.41 -34.65 -14.44
N PHE A 35 -10.71 -35.53 -13.71
CA PHE A 35 -9.94 -36.64 -14.27
C PHE A 35 -10.85 -37.53 -15.14
N VAL A 36 -10.61 -37.54 -16.45
CA VAL A 36 -11.22 -38.52 -17.36
C VAL A 36 -10.58 -39.88 -17.10
N ARG A 37 -11.39 -40.80 -16.58
CA ARG A 37 -11.07 -42.22 -16.44
C ARG A 37 -11.13 -42.90 -17.81
N SER A 38 -9.99 -43.05 -18.48
CA SER A 38 -9.89 -43.87 -19.69
C SER A 38 -9.49 -45.31 -19.33
N GLY A 39 -10.36 -46.25 -19.67
CA GLY A 39 -10.18 -47.68 -19.46
C GLY A 39 -9.27 -48.36 -20.48
N ARG A 40 -8.48 -49.31 -19.97
CA ARG A 40 -8.10 -50.64 -20.49
C ARG A 40 -8.42 -50.95 -21.98
N SER A 41 -7.39 -51.05 -22.85
CA SER A 41 -6.91 -52.32 -23.46
C SER A 41 -5.93 -52.10 -24.64
N ASP A 42 -4.84 -52.87 -24.59
CA ASP A 42 -4.03 -53.45 -25.67
C ASP A 42 -2.77 -52.78 -26.25
N PRO A 43 -1.73 -53.59 -26.57
CA PRO A 43 -0.35 -53.19 -26.74
C PRO A 43 0.03 -53.01 -28.21
N MET A 44 0.80 -51.98 -28.51
CA MET A 44 1.84 -51.98 -29.55
C MET A 44 2.47 -50.60 -29.60
N ARG A 45 3.71 -50.45 -29.12
CA ARG A 45 4.68 -49.60 -29.84
C ARG A 45 6.13 -49.88 -29.45
N VAL A 46 6.88 -50.12 -30.52
CA VAL A 46 8.32 -50.27 -30.76
C VAL A 46 9.20 -49.35 -29.90
N ASP A 47 10.21 -49.95 -29.25
CA ASP A 47 11.34 -49.26 -28.61
C ASP A 47 12.22 -48.56 -29.66
N ILE A 48 12.43 -47.25 -29.48
CA ILE A 48 13.46 -46.47 -30.16
C ILE A 48 14.57 -46.24 -29.12
N PRO A 49 15.85 -46.49 -29.40
CA PRO A 49 16.92 -46.14 -28.47
C PRO A 49 17.12 -44.62 -28.47
N GLN A 50 16.52 -43.94 -27.48
CA GLN A 50 16.90 -42.57 -27.12
C GLN A 50 18.05 -42.61 -26.13
N THR A 51 19.24 -42.27 -26.61
CA THR A 51 20.41 -41.94 -25.81
C THR A 51 20.12 -40.69 -24.98
N ALA A 52 19.67 -40.86 -23.73
CA ALA A 52 19.62 -39.79 -22.74
C ALA A 52 20.91 -39.81 -21.88
N PRO A 53 21.53 -38.66 -21.58
CA PRO A 53 22.63 -38.59 -20.61
C PRO A 53 22.12 -38.89 -19.20
N PRO A 54 22.96 -39.45 -18.30
CA PRO A 54 22.52 -39.89 -16.98
C PRO A 54 22.05 -38.71 -16.11
N PRO A 55 21.06 -38.91 -15.23
CA PRO A 55 20.66 -37.90 -14.27
C PRO A 55 21.77 -37.68 -13.24
N SER A 56 22.27 -36.45 -13.16
CA SER A 56 23.13 -35.99 -12.08
C SER A 56 22.38 -36.08 -10.76
N TYR A 57 22.86 -36.92 -9.86
CA TYR A 57 22.40 -37.02 -8.47
C TYR A 57 22.73 -35.71 -7.74
N VAL A 58 21.78 -34.77 -7.71
CA VAL A 58 21.81 -33.65 -6.78
C VAL A 58 21.29 -34.17 -5.45
N LYS A 59 22.16 -34.23 -4.44
CA LYS A 59 21.76 -34.42 -3.04
C LYS A 59 20.74 -33.35 -2.68
N GLN A 60 19.49 -33.77 -2.50
CA GLN A 60 18.43 -32.97 -1.92
C GLN A 60 18.81 -32.72 -0.44
N PRO A 61 18.95 -31.46 0.03
CA PRO A 61 19.13 -31.22 1.46
C PRO A 61 17.88 -31.71 2.21
N PRO A 62 18.03 -32.30 3.40
CA PRO A 62 16.91 -32.81 4.16
C PRO A 62 15.90 -31.70 4.42
N ALA A 63 14.63 -32.01 4.20
CA ALA A 63 13.51 -31.17 4.57
C ALA A 63 13.59 -30.89 6.08
N GLU A 64 13.88 -29.64 6.45
CA GLU A 64 13.65 -29.18 7.81
C GLU A 64 12.15 -29.14 8.06
N THR A 65 11.66 -30.14 8.79
CA THR A 65 10.36 -30.11 9.45
C THR A 65 10.38 -29.00 10.50
N GLY A 66 10.12 -27.77 10.05
CA GLY A 66 9.98 -26.59 10.92
C GLY A 66 8.78 -26.78 11.84
N SER A 67 9.03 -27.26 13.05
CA SER A 67 7.99 -27.50 14.05
C SER A 67 7.33 -26.17 14.43
N ASN A 68 6.01 -26.10 14.26
CA ASN A 68 5.16 -24.94 14.53
C ASN A 68 5.05 -24.60 16.03
N THR A 69 5.90 -25.17 16.87
CA THR A 69 5.85 -25.08 18.34
C THR A 69 6.25 -23.70 18.87
N MET A 70 7.00 -22.90 18.09
CA MET A 70 7.40 -21.54 18.50
C MET A 70 6.31 -20.48 18.33
N LYS A 71 5.31 -20.72 17.46
CA LYS A 71 4.20 -19.77 17.26
C LYS A 71 3.19 -19.79 18.41
N ILE A 72 3.01 -20.93 19.07
CA ILE A 72 2.04 -21.08 20.17
C ILE A 72 2.55 -20.38 21.44
N VAL A 73 3.86 -20.43 21.73
CA VAL A 73 4.45 -19.77 22.92
C VAL A 73 4.37 -18.24 22.81
N LEU A 74 4.53 -17.66 21.61
CA LEU A 74 4.40 -16.21 21.40
C LEU A 74 2.96 -15.69 21.59
N VAL A 75 1.95 -16.45 21.14
CA VAL A 75 0.55 -16.04 21.28
C VAL A 75 0.07 -16.12 22.73
N VAL A 76 0.46 -17.15 23.47
CA VAL A 76 0.11 -17.28 24.90
C VAL A 76 0.83 -16.22 25.75
N GLY A 77 2.09 -15.90 25.43
CA GLY A 77 2.83 -14.82 26.10
C GLY A 77 2.21 -13.43 25.89
N LEU A 78 1.77 -13.11 24.67
CA LEU A 78 1.12 -11.83 24.35
C LEU A 78 -0.25 -11.68 25.04
N LEU A 79 -1.06 -12.76 25.08
CA LEU A 79 -2.34 -12.75 25.77
C LEU A 79 -2.18 -12.60 27.29
N GLY A 80 -1.17 -13.25 27.88
CA GLY A 80 -0.85 -13.08 29.30
C GLY A 80 -0.40 -11.67 29.65
N ALA A 81 0.49 -11.06 28.83
CA ALA A 81 0.96 -9.70 29.05
C ALA A 81 -0.17 -8.65 28.89
N MET A 82 -1.04 -8.82 27.90
CA MET A 82 -2.19 -7.92 27.71
C MET A 82 -3.18 -7.96 28.88
N ALA A 83 -3.41 -9.13 29.49
CA ALA A 83 -4.26 -9.24 30.68
C ALA A 83 -3.65 -8.50 31.88
N VAL A 84 -2.34 -8.60 32.10
CA VAL A 84 -1.65 -7.91 33.20
C VAL A 84 -1.66 -6.38 32.97
N ILE A 85 -1.45 -5.92 31.74
CA ILE A 85 -1.49 -4.49 31.39
C ILE A 85 -2.92 -3.93 31.53
N ALA A 86 -3.95 -4.68 31.16
CA ALA A 86 -5.35 -4.24 31.30
C ALA A 86 -5.75 -4.07 32.77
N VAL A 87 -5.37 -5.02 33.63
CA VAL A 87 -5.68 -4.95 35.08
C VAL A 87 -4.85 -3.85 35.76
N GLY A 88 -3.55 -3.73 35.44
CA GLY A 88 -2.70 -2.66 35.97
C GLY A 88 -3.11 -1.26 35.48
N GLY A 89 -3.47 -1.15 34.20
CA GLY A 89 -3.92 0.10 33.58
C GLY A 89 -5.23 0.60 34.14
N ALA A 90 -6.20 -0.28 34.40
CA ALA A 90 -7.47 0.09 35.02
C ALA A 90 -7.29 0.60 36.47
N ALA A 91 -6.40 -0.02 37.26
CA ALA A 91 -6.10 0.42 38.61
C ALA A 91 -5.41 1.80 38.64
N ALA A 92 -4.47 2.05 37.72
CA ALA A 92 -3.82 3.36 37.59
C ALA A 92 -4.81 4.46 37.16
N LEU A 93 -5.71 4.17 36.22
CA LEU A 93 -6.73 5.13 35.76
C LEU A 93 -7.70 5.52 36.88
N ILE A 94 -8.11 4.57 37.72
CA ILE A 94 -8.97 4.85 38.88
C ILE A 94 -8.22 5.66 39.95
N TYR A 95 -6.93 5.41 40.14
CA TYR A 95 -6.10 6.17 41.08
C TYR A 95 -5.93 7.63 40.66
N PHE A 96 -5.56 7.89 39.40
CA PHE A 96 -5.35 9.26 38.90
C PHE A 96 -6.64 10.06 38.71
N ASN A 97 -7.78 9.41 38.43
CA ASN A 97 -9.05 10.13 38.27
C ASN A 97 -9.73 10.47 39.61
N LYS A 98 -9.15 10.06 40.74
CA LYS A 98 -9.63 10.38 42.09
C LYS A 98 -9.19 11.77 42.57
N ASP A 99 -8.10 12.33 42.02
CA ASP A 99 -7.59 13.66 42.37
C ASP A 99 -8.24 14.80 41.55
N SER A 100 -9.01 14.49 40.51
CA SER A 100 -9.65 15.49 39.62
C SER A 100 -11.01 16.01 40.11
N ARG A 101 -11.44 15.72 41.34
CA ARG A 101 -12.72 16.22 41.90
C ARG A 101 -12.50 17.26 42.99
N THR A 102 -12.06 18.44 42.61
CA THR A 102 -12.30 19.66 43.40
C THR A 102 -12.51 20.83 42.45
N ALA A 103 -13.75 20.99 41.98
CA ALA A 103 -14.26 22.24 41.44
C ALA A 103 -15.68 22.42 41.98
N GLU A 104 -15.83 23.42 42.84
CA GLU A 104 -17.09 23.83 43.46
C GLU A 104 -18.08 24.44 42.45
N PRO A 105 -19.39 24.47 42.78
CA PRO A 105 -20.44 24.98 41.90
C PRO A 105 -20.74 26.46 42.16
N VAL A 106 -20.83 27.27 41.10
CA VAL A 106 -21.48 28.59 41.18
C VAL A 106 -22.83 28.52 40.47
N ALA A 107 -23.87 28.62 41.28
CA ALA A 107 -25.24 28.78 40.86
C ALA A 107 -25.48 30.16 40.25
N ASN A 108 -26.22 30.22 39.13
CA ASN A 108 -27.17 31.32 38.97
C ASN A 108 -28.39 30.88 38.16
N THR A 109 -29.54 31.05 38.80
CA THR A 109 -30.88 30.69 38.35
C THR A 109 -31.47 31.84 37.53
N LYS A 110 -32.26 31.50 36.51
CA LYS A 110 -33.67 31.96 36.28
C LYS A 110 -33.95 32.43 34.85
N GLY A 111 -34.85 31.70 34.18
CA GLY A 111 -35.72 32.26 33.14
C GLY A 111 -35.96 31.38 31.92
N THR A 112 -36.95 30.50 31.98
CA THR A 112 -37.66 29.94 30.79
C THR A 112 -39.12 30.36 30.91
N PRO A 113 -39.73 30.85 29.81
CA PRO A 113 -40.72 30.02 29.12
C PRO A 113 -40.61 30.06 27.58
N THR A 114 -40.63 28.87 26.97
CA THR A 114 -40.97 28.53 25.57
C THR A 114 -42.48 28.81 25.34
N PRO A 115 -43.04 29.13 24.14
CA PRO A 115 -42.76 28.49 22.85
C PRO A 115 -42.86 29.31 21.52
N SER A 116 -42.27 28.71 20.48
CA SER A 116 -42.61 28.74 19.04
C SER A 116 -42.76 30.08 18.27
N SER A 117 -41.84 30.30 17.32
CA SER A 117 -42.20 30.55 15.91
C SER A 117 -41.02 30.33 14.96
N THR A 118 -41.21 29.36 14.07
CA THR A 118 -40.44 29.12 12.84
C THR A 118 -40.62 30.31 11.89
N SER A 119 -39.53 30.93 11.46
CA SER A 119 -39.49 31.61 10.16
C SER A 119 -38.06 31.62 9.61
N THR A 120 -37.77 30.61 8.80
CA THR A 120 -36.66 30.59 7.84
C THR A 120 -37.12 31.35 6.59
N PRO A 121 -36.59 32.57 6.35
CA PRO A 121 -36.24 32.92 4.97
C PRO A 121 -35.07 33.91 4.95
N ASP A 122 -33.81 33.46 4.94
CA ASP A 122 -32.74 34.36 4.46
C ASP A 122 -31.42 33.68 4.03
N ASN A 123 -31.13 32.46 4.49
CA ASN A 123 -29.91 31.76 4.10
C ASN A 123 -29.85 31.40 2.59
N THR A 124 -30.99 31.40 1.90
CA THR A 124 -31.06 31.00 0.48
C THR A 124 -30.51 32.07 -0.46
N ASN A 125 -30.63 33.35 -0.11
CA ASN A 125 -30.11 34.44 -0.94
C ASN A 125 -28.58 34.50 -0.83
N GLU A 126 -28.05 34.35 0.40
CA GLU A 126 -26.61 34.31 0.63
C GLU A 126 -25.94 33.11 -0.05
N LEU A 127 -26.57 31.93 -0.04
CA LEU A 127 -26.06 30.77 -0.77
C LEU A 127 -26.03 30.99 -2.30
N ARG A 128 -27.04 31.65 -2.86
CA ARG A 128 -27.08 31.95 -4.30
C ARG A 128 -25.98 32.92 -4.71
N ASP A 129 -25.71 33.92 -3.88
CA ASP A 129 -24.61 34.87 -4.11
C ASP A 129 -23.24 34.19 -3.99
N GLN A 130 -23.08 33.25 -3.05
CA GLN A 130 -21.86 32.46 -2.92
C GLN A 130 -21.62 31.57 -4.15
N ILE A 131 -22.66 30.91 -4.67
CA ILE A 131 -22.58 30.07 -5.88
C ILE A 131 -22.21 30.93 -7.09
N ALA A 132 -22.85 32.09 -7.27
CA ALA A 132 -22.54 33.00 -8.36
C ALA A 132 -21.09 33.54 -8.29
N ASN A 133 -20.58 33.82 -7.09
CA ASN A 133 -19.21 34.26 -6.89
C ASN A 133 -18.19 33.13 -7.16
N LEU A 134 -18.49 31.89 -6.76
CA LEU A 134 -17.65 30.72 -7.05
C LEU A 134 -17.59 30.43 -8.56
N GLU A 135 -18.74 30.43 -9.24
CA GLU A 135 -18.81 30.21 -10.68
C GLU A 135 -18.03 31.29 -11.45
N LYS A 136 -18.12 32.55 -11.01
CA LYS A 136 -17.33 33.66 -11.58
C LYS A 136 -15.83 33.41 -11.44
N ARG A 137 -15.35 33.02 -10.26
CA ARG A 137 -13.93 32.68 -10.03
C ARG A 137 -13.47 31.50 -10.87
N LEU A 138 -14.31 30.48 -11.04
CA LEU A 138 -13.99 29.30 -11.83
C LEU A 138 -13.92 29.63 -13.33
N ASN A 139 -14.80 30.53 -13.82
CA ASN A 139 -14.72 31.05 -15.18
C ASN A 139 -13.52 31.98 -15.39
N GLU A 140 -13.12 32.78 -14.40
CA GLU A 140 -11.88 33.58 -14.45
C GLU A 140 -10.64 32.68 -14.54
N GLN A 141 -10.57 31.59 -13.74
CA GLN A 141 -9.51 30.59 -13.85
C GLN A 141 -9.53 29.86 -15.20
N LYS A 142 -10.71 29.49 -15.69
CA LYS A 142 -10.86 28.80 -16.98
C LYS A 142 -10.49 29.71 -18.15
N ASN A 143 -10.82 30.99 -18.09
CA ASN A 143 -10.46 31.97 -19.11
C ASN A 143 -8.96 32.31 -19.07
N ALA A 144 -8.36 32.37 -17.88
CA ALA A 144 -6.90 32.47 -17.73
C ALA A 144 -6.17 31.26 -18.34
N ASN A 145 -6.72 30.04 -18.17
CA ASN A 145 -6.17 28.83 -18.77
C ASN A 145 -6.44 28.70 -20.28
N LYS A 146 -7.46 29.38 -20.82
CA LYS A 146 -7.86 29.32 -22.24
C LYS A 146 -7.20 30.39 -23.12
N ALA A 147 -6.73 31.50 -22.52
CA ALA A 147 -6.07 32.59 -23.25
C ALA A 147 -4.59 32.34 -23.57
N SER A 148 -3.97 31.25 -23.09
CA SER A 148 -2.63 30.83 -23.53
C SER A 148 -2.72 29.76 -24.63
N ALA A 149 -3.25 30.15 -25.78
CA ALA A 149 -3.10 29.40 -27.03
C ALA A 149 -2.28 30.25 -28.01
N THR A 150 -0.97 30.30 -27.79
CA THR A 150 0.05 30.78 -28.73
C THR A 150 1.35 30.02 -28.40
N PRO A 151 2.30 29.89 -29.36
CA PRO A 151 3.04 28.66 -29.70
C PRO A 151 3.85 28.08 -28.52
N PRO A 152 4.24 26.79 -28.51
CA PRO A 152 4.69 26.11 -27.30
C PRO A 152 5.92 26.82 -26.71
N LEU A 153 5.67 27.69 -25.75
CA LEU A 153 6.67 28.25 -24.87
C LEU A 153 7.15 27.08 -24.03
N VAL A 154 8.38 26.68 -24.30
CA VAL A 154 9.17 25.77 -23.49
C VAL A 154 9.01 26.21 -22.04
N MET A 155 8.19 25.46 -21.28
CA MET A 155 8.12 25.63 -19.83
C MET A 155 9.56 25.57 -19.33
N PRO A 156 10.02 26.50 -18.46
CA PRO A 156 11.15 26.19 -17.62
C PRO A 156 10.72 24.98 -16.79
N SER A 157 11.13 23.79 -17.23
CA SER A 157 11.19 22.62 -16.38
C SER A 157 11.83 23.11 -15.09
N PRO A 158 11.27 22.86 -13.90
CA PRO A 158 11.99 23.18 -12.69
C PRO A 158 13.33 22.44 -12.83
N SER A 159 14.39 23.22 -13.02
CA SER A 159 15.77 22.78 -12.92
C SER A 159 16.05 22.57 -11.43
N THR A 160 15.22 21.73 -10.79
CA THR A 160 15.68 20.87 -9.71
C THR A 160 16.94 20.24 -10.27
N THR A 161 18.09 20.58 -9.70
CA THR A 161 19.39 20.01 -10.03
C THR A 161 19.22 18.50 -10.11
N ARG A 162 19.02 17.95 -11.32
CA ARG A 162 18.78 16.53 -11.53
C ARG A 162 20.15 15.90 -11.51
N THR A 163 20.55 15.46 -10.33
CA THR A 163 21.73 14.63 -10.18
C THR A 163 21.44 13.31 -10.89
N SER A 164 22.21 12.97 -11.92
CA SER A 164 22.16 11.65 -12.53
C SER A 164 22.92 10.66 -11.65
N ALA A 165 22.42 9.44 -11.53
CA ALA A 165 23.13 8.35 -10.86
C ALA A 165 23.05 7.07 -11.70
N THR A 166 24.05 6.21 -11.57
CA THR A 166 24.09 4.88 -12.19
C THR A 166 23.63 3.82 -11.19
N VAL A 167 22.79 2.90 -11.63
CA VAL A 167 22.29 1.81 -10.81
C VAL A 167 23.37 0.74 -10.63
N ASN A 168 23.71 0.44 -9.38
CA ASN A 168 24.66 -0.59 -9.00
C ASN A 168 23.98 -1.71 -8.20
N SER A 169 23.27 -2.59 -8.91
CA SER A 169 22.66 -3.81 -8.34
C SER A 169 23.17 -5.10 -8.99
N PRO A 170 24.42 -5.53 -8.74
CA PRO A 170 25.04 -6.67 -9.42
C PRO A 170 24.49 -8.04 -8.95
N GLY A 171 23.87 -8.11 -7.77
CA GLY A 171 23.37 -9.37 -7.21
C GLY A 171 22.05 -9.83 -7.85
N ASP A 172 21.01 -9.02 -7.71
CA ASP A 172 19.67 -9.25 -8.28
C ASP A 172 19.52 -8.76 -9.72
N GLY A 173 20.49 -7.99 -10.23
CA GLY A 173 20.56 -7.51 -11.61
C GLY A 173 19.70 -6.28 -11.90
N PHE A 174 18.91 -5.81 -10.93
CA PHE A 174 18.05 -4.64 -11.11
C PHE A 174 17.80 -3.91 -9.79
N LEU A 175 17.52 -2.60 -9.88
CA LEU A 175 16.99 -1.80 -8.79
C LEU A 175 15.49 -1.59 -8.97
N ALA A 176 14.72 -1.85 -7.92
CA ALA A 176 13.28 -1.64 -7.94
C ALA A 176 12.93 -0.15 -7.86
N LEU A 177 12.17 0.35 -8.84
CA LEU A 177 11.45 1.62 -8.72
C LEU A 177 10.12 1.36 -8.03
N ARG A 178 9.87 2.02 -6.91
CA ARG A 178 8.68 1.77 -6.07
C ARG A 178 7.75 2.98 -6.00
N SER A 179 6.47 2.73 -5.71
CA SER A 179 5.47 3.78 -5.51
C SER A 179 5.64 4.56 -4.21
N LEU A 180 6.20 3.93 -3.17
CA LEU A 180 6.46 4.51 -1.86
C LEU A 180 7.91 4.27 -1.43
N PRO A 181 8.48 5.13 -0.56
CA PRO A 181 9.83 4.98 -0.01
C PRO A 181 9.90 3.87 1.06
N ASN A 182 9.43 2.67 0.72
CA ASN A 182 9.39 1.52 1.62
C ASN A 182 9.41 0.21 0.80
N SER A 183 10.21 -0.77 1.24
CA SER A 183 10.38 -2.04 0.53
C SER A 183 9.21 -3.02 0.70
N GLU A 184 8.39 -2.87 1.74
CA GLU A 184 7.26 -3.74 2.07
C GLU A 184 5.94 -3.13 1.57
N ALA A 185 5.68 -1.87 1.92
CA ALA A 185 4.44 -1.18 1.56
C ALA A 185 4.44 -0.60 0.13
N GLY A 186 5.61 -0.26 -0.43
CA GLY A 186 5.72 0.32 -1.75
C GLY A 186 5.66 -0.73 -2.86
N ALA A 187 4.63 -0.70 -3.70
CA ALA A 187 4.53 -1.55 -4.87
C ALA A 187 5.68 -1.27 -5.85
N ARG A 188 6.26 -2.31 -6.44
CA ARG A 188 7.29 -2.17 -7.47
C ARG A 188 6.63 -1.79 -8.81
N ILE A 189 6.89 -0.57 -9.26
CA ILE A 189 6.41 -0.03 -10.54
C ILE A 189 7.18 -0.67 -11.69
N LEU A 190 8.52 -0.69 -11.60
CA LEU A 190 9.38 -1.29 -12.62
C LEU A 190 10.72 -1.77 -12.03
N LYS A 191 11.48 -2.46 -12.88
CA LYS A 191 12.85 -2.91 -12.61
C LYS A 191 13.82 -2.09 -13.47
N ILE A 192 14.77 -1.42 -12.83
CA ILE A 192 15.82 -0.64 -13.50
C ILE A 192 17.05 -1.53 -13.59
N PRO A 193 17.56 -1.89 -14.78
CA PRO A 193 18.68 -2.81 -14.89
C PRO A 193 19.96 -2.22 -14.30
N HIS A 194 20.86 -3.08 -13.83
CA HIS A 194 22.22 -2.68 -13.43
C HIS A 194 22.92 -1.94 -14.59
N GLY A 195 23.65 -0.87 -14.26
CA GLY A 195 24.35 -0.01 -15.22
C GLY A 195 23.45 1.05 -15.88
N ALA A 196 22.13 1.01 -15.67
CA ALA A 196 21.25 2.05 -16.19
C ALA A 196 21.47 3.38 -15.45
N THR A 197 21.28 4.47 -16.17
CA THR A 197 21.34 5.83 -15.61
C THR A 197 19.94 6.33 -15.28
N VAL A 198 19.78 6.90 -14.10
CA VAL A 198 18.52 7.41 -13.58
C VAL A 198 18.66 8.88 -13.18
N SER A 199 17.60 9.66 -13.32
CA SER A 199 17.57 11.04 -12.80
C SER A 199 17.11 11.01 -11.35
N ILE A 200 17.93 11.52 -10.44
CA ILE A 200 17.63 11.57 -9.01
C ILE A 200 17.10 12.96 -8.64
N GLY A 201 16.02 12.96 -7.87
CA GLY A 201 15.40 14.14 -7.26
C GLY A 201 15.67 14.20 -5.76
N GLY A 202 14.68 14.68 -5.01
CA GLY A 202 14.77 14.81 -3.56
C GLY A 202 14.91 13.45 -2.86
N CYS A 203 15.76 13.40 -1.82
CA CYS A 203 15.92 12.24 -0.98
C CYS A 203 15.37 12.50 0.42
N GLY A 204 14.74 11.48 1.00
CA GLY A 204 14.25 11.50 2.37
C GLY A 204 15.35 11.25 3.41
N PRO A 205 14.97 11.01 4.67
CA PRO A 205 15.91 10.70 5.74
C PRO A 205 16.63 9.37 5.48
N VAL A 206 17.81 9.23 6.10
CA VAL A 206 18.55 7.96 6.10
C VAL A 206 17.80 6.95 6.94
N VAL A 207 17.48 5.81 6.34
CA VAL A 207 16.91 4.63 6.99
C VAL A 207 17.99 3.55 7.12
N ARG A 208 17.92 2.79 8.20
CA ARG A 208 18.88 1.72 8.52
C ARG A 208 18.18 0.37 8.60
N PRO A 209 17.71 -0.19 7.47
CA PRO A 209 17.23 -1.57 7.47
C PRO A 209 18.39 -2.54 7.74
N VAL A 210 18.04 -3.76 8.16
CA VAL A 210 18.97 -4.82 8.61
C VAL A 210 20.10 -5.11 7.62
N SER A 211 19.86 -4.92 6.30
CA SER A 211 20.83 -5.26 5.25
C SER A 211 21.81 -4.13 4.91
N ARG A 212 21.33 -2.91 4.63
CA ARG A 212 22.14 -1.76 4.18
C ARG A 212 21.51 -0.45 4.60
N SER A 213 22.30 0.45 5.19
CA SER A 213 21.86 1.82 5.47
C SER A 213 21.84 2.63 4.16
N GLY A 214 20.84 3.49 4.01
CA GLY A 214 20.69 4.32 2.83
C GLY A 214 19.49 5.24 2.96
N ARG A 215 19.17 5.99 1.91
CA ARG A 215 18.01 6.88 1.87
C ARG A 215 17.13 6.52 0.69
N TRP A 216 15.85 6.82 0.80
CA TRP A 216 14.95 6.73 -0.34
C TRP A 216 15.01 8.03 -1.11
N CYS A 217 15.34 7.93 -2.39
CA CYS A 217 15.40 9.06 -3.29
C CYS A 217 14.29 8.93 -4.32
N GLN A 218 13.64 10.05 -4.62
CA GLN A 218 12.79 10.12 -5.79
C GLN A 218 13.66 9.97 -7.03
N ALA A 219 13.24 9.13 -7.96
CA ALA A 219 13.95 8.93 -9.22
C ALA A 219 12.98 8.87 -10.40
N SER A 220 13.48 9.28 -11.56
CA SER A 220 12.81 9.14 -12.83
C SER A 220 13.63 8.30 -13.80
N TYR A 221 12.95 7.34 -14.44
CA TYR A 221 13.53 6.42 -15.40
C TYR A 221 12.48 6.05 -16.46
N ASN A 222 12.82 6.21 -17.75
CA ASN A 222 11.94 5.91 -18.88
C ASN A 222 10.52 6.52 -18.78
N GLY A 223 10.42 7.76 -18.26
CA GLY A 223 9.15 8.46 -18.09
C GLY A 223 8.35 8.07 -16.84
N TYR A 224 8.75 7.02 -16.12
CA TYR A 224 8.18 6.66 -14.82
C TYR A 224 8.89 7.43 -13.72
N THR A 225 8.13 7.78 -12.68
CA THR A 225 8.66 8.42 -11.47
C THR A 225 8.26 7.60 -10.25
N GLY A 226 9.18 7.44 -9.31
CA GLY A 226 8.95 6.70 -8.09
C GLY A 226 10.10 6.88 -7.11
N TRP A 227 10.27 5.92 -6.22
CA TRP A 227 11.29 5.90 -5.19
C TRP A 227 12.26 4.75 -5.41
N VAL A 228 13.55 5.05 -5.31
CA VAL A 228 14.65 4.08 -5.35
C VAL A 228 15.47 4.20 -4.07
N PHE A 229 16.18 3.13 -3.72
CA PHE A 229 17.03 3.12 -2.55
C PHE A 229 18.47 3.48 -2.94
N ASP A 230 18.99 4.54 -2.34
CA ASP A 230 20.28 5.16 -2.70
C ASP A 230 21.50 4.26 -2.45
N ALA A 231 21.39 3.26 -1.57
CA ALA A 231 22.49 2.32 -1.34
C ALA A 231 22.84 1.46 -2.59
N TYR A 232 22.04 1.54 -3.64
CA TYR A 232 22.26 0.89 -4.94
C TYR A 232 22.50 1.90 -6.07
N LEU A 233 22.84 3.14 -5.73
CA LEU A 233 23.18 4.19 -6.69
C LEU A 233 24.66 4.56 -6.56
N VAL A 234 25.23 4.97 -7.68
CA VAL A 234 26.58 5.54 -7.79
C VAL A 234 26.44 6.89 -8.47
N TYR A 235 26.95 7.93 -7.82
CA TYR A 235 26.93 9.31 -8.31
C TYR A 235 28.26 9.69 -8.97
#